data_AF-A0A158KC57-F1
#
_entry.id   AF-A0A158KC57-F1
#
_cell.length_a   1.000
_cell.length_b   1.000
_cell.length_c   1.000
_cell.angle_alpha   90.00
_cell.angle_beta   90.00
_cell.angle_gamma   90.00
#
_symmetry.space_group_name_H-M   'P 1'
#
loop_
_entity.id
_entity.type
_entity.pdbx_description
1 polymer ?
#
loop_
_entity_poly.entity_id
_entity_poly.type
_entity_poly.pdbx_seq_one_letter_code
_entity_poly.pdbx_strand_id
1 'polypeptide(L)' 'MPKITNIRTIRLPARPKLIWVELETDDGLTGLGETFRGAQAVEAVLHELVQHPVNRLNK' A
#
# COMPACT_ATOMS: atom_id res chain seq x y z
N MET A 1 -0.06 -9.82 18.17
CA MET A 1 0.50 -9.87 16.80
C MET A 1 0.37 -8.46 16.23
N PRO A 2 1.39 -7.95 15.53
CA PRO A 2 1.33 -6.62 14.93
C PRO A 2 0.16 -6.52 13.95
N LYS A 3 -0.52 -5.37 13.93
CA LYS A 3 -1.59 -5.06 13.00
C LYS A 3 -1.10 -4.09 11.95
N ILE A 4 -1.50 -4.30 10.69
CA ILE A 4 -1.27 -3.33 9.62
C ILE A 4 -2.14 -2.09 9.87
N THR A 5 -1.53 -0.92 9.87
CA THR A 5 -2.17 0.37 10.11
C THR A 5 -2.26 1.23 8.86
N ASN A 6 -1.38 1.01 7.87
CA ASN A 6 -1.32 1.80 6.66
C ASN A 6 -0.82 1.00 5.45
N ILE A 7 -1.30 1.38 4.26
CA ILE A 7 -0.80 0.92 2.96
C ILE A 7 -0.47 2.16 2.13
N ARG A 8 0.81 2.35 1.78
CA ARG A 8 1.28 3.44 0.91
C ARG A 8 1.79 2.88 -0.40
N THR A 9 1.42 3.50 -1.53
CA THR A 9 1.97 3.19 -2.84
C THR A 9 2.88 4.32 -3.34
N ILE A 10 3.94 3.97 -4.05
CA ILE A 10 4.90 4.92 -4.62
C ILE A 10 5.10 4.58 -6.10
N ARG A 11 4.86 5.58 -6.97
CA ARG A 11 5.13 5.50 -8.41
C ARG A 11 6.06 6.61 -8.84
N LEU A 12 6.99 6.29 -9.73
CA LEU A 12 7.95 7.26 -10.29
C LEU A 12 7.70 7.44 -11.79
N PRO A 13 7.51 8.67 -12.29
CA PRO A 13 7.32 8.91 -13.73
C PRO A 13 8.47 8.38 -14.59
N ALA A 14 9.71 8.42 -14.08
CA ALA A 14 10.89 7.88 -14.76
C ALA A 14 10.90 6.34 -14.88
N ARG A 15 10.07 5.63 -14.10
CA ARG A 15 9.95 4.17 -14.08
C ARG A 15 8.46 3.77 -14.09
N PRO A 16 7.72 4.07 -15.17
CA PRO A 16 6.26 4.05 -15.18
C PRO A 16 5.64 2.66 -15.04
N LYS A 17 6.44 1.60 -15.20
CA LYS A 17 6.03 0.21 -15.04
C LYS A 17 6.25 -0.32 -13.62
N LEU A 18 6.98 0.40 -12.76
CA LEU A 18 7.24 -0.01 -11.39
C LEU A 18 6.28 0.67 -10.43
N ILE A 19 5.97 -0.06 -9.37
CA ILE A 19 5.26 0.44 -8.18
C ILE A 19 5.86 -0.23 -6.96
N TRP A 20 6.10 0.57 -5.93
CA TRP A 20 6.45 0.08 -4.60
C TRP A 20 5.25 0.21 -3.68
N VAL A 21 5.18 -0.67 -2.69
CA VAL A 21 4.21 -0.62 -1.61
C VAL A 21 4.93 -0.66 -0.27
N GLU A 22 4.50 0.17 0.66
CA GLU A 22 4.95 0.16 2.04
C GLU A 22 3.76 -0.17 2.95
N LEU A 23 3.96 -1.12 3.86
CA LEU A 23 3.00 -1.52 4.87
C LEU A 23 3.50 -1.11 6.25
N GLU A 24 2.78 -0.22 6.93
CA GLU A 24 3.11 0.20 8.29
C GLU A 24 2.34 -0.67 9.29
N THR A 25 2.99 -1.01 10.41
CA THR A 25 2.37 -1.76 11.51
C THR A 25 2.27 -0.94 12.78
N ASP A 26 1.40 -1.35 13.70
CA ASP A 26 1.15 -0.67 14.99
C ASP A 26 2.34 -0.72 15.98
N ASP A 27 3.34 -1.57 15.72
CA ASP A 27 4.60 -1.65 16.44
C ASP A 27 5.74 -0.82 15.79
N GLY A 28 5.42 -0.02 14.77
CA GLY A 28 6.33 0.95 14.18
C GLY A 28 7.26 0.40 13.10
N LEU A 29 7.06 -0.82 12.64
CA LEU A 29 7.80 -1.38 11.50
C LEU A 29 7.19 -0.97 10.17
N THR A 30 8.02 -1.00 9.11
CA THR A 30 7.57 -0.78 7.73
C THR A 30 8.14 -1.87 6.82
N GLY A 31 7.25 -2.62 6.16
CA GLY A 31 7.62 -3.62 5.16
C GLY A 31 7.56 -3.04 3.75
N LEU A 32 8.58 -3.31 2.94
CA LEU A 32 8.66 -2.87 1.54
C LEU A 32 8.34 -4.03 0.59
N GLY A 33 7.48 -3.77 -0.40
CA GLY A 33 7.18 -4.66 -1.52
C GLY A 33 7.29 -3.94 -2.87
N GLU A 34 7.37 -4.72 -3.95
CA GLU A 34 7.50 -4.23 -5.32
C GLU A 34 6.75 -5.14 -6.30
N THR A 35 6.20 -4.58 -7.37
CA THR A 35 5.84 -5.35 -8.58
C THR A 35 6.06 -4.53 -9.86
N PHE A 36 5.89 -5.17 -11.01
CA PHE A 36 6.17 -4.63 -12.33
C PHE A 36 5.02 -4.86 -13.32
N ARG A 37 4.82 -3.88 -14.21
CA ARG A 37 3.73 -3.73 -15.19
C ARG A 37 2.40 -3.34 -14.54
N GLY A 38 1.60 -2.59 -15.30
CA GLY A 38 0.26 -2.20 -14.88
C GLY A 38 0.22 -1.37 -13.59
N ALA A 39 1.24 -0.55 -13.30
CA ALA A 39 1.42 0.13 -12.01
C ALA A 39 0.16 0.89 -11.52
N GLN A 40 -0.56 1.57 -12.41
CA GLN A 40 -1.81 2.27 -12.06
C GLN A 40 -2.95 1.29 -11.71
N ALA A 41 -3.07 0.17 -12.45
CA ALA A 41 -4.09 -0.84 -12.17
C ALA A 41 -3.80 -1.56 -10.84
N VAL A 42 -2.52 -1.84 -10.56
CA VAL A 42 -2.08 -2.40 -9.27
C VAL A 42 -2.36 -1.43 -8.13
N GLU A 43 -2.04 -0.15 -8.29
CA GLU A 43 -2.36 0.90 -7.30
C GLU A 43 -3.86 0.93 -6.98
N ALA A 44 -4.71 0.89 -8.01
CA ALA A 44 -6.15 0.84 -7.84
C ALA A 44 -6.59 -0.41 -7.05
N VAL A 45 -6.10 -1.61 -7.41
CA VAL A 45 -6.39 -2.84 -6.65
C VAL A 45 -5.96 -2.72 -5.19
N LEU A 46 -4.77 -2.17 -4.93
CA LEU A 46 -4.25 -2.01 -3.57
C LEU A 46 -5.15 -1.11 -2.71
N HIS A 47 -5.62 0.00 -3.25
CA HIS A 47 -6.43 0.96 -2.49
C HIS A 47 -7.93 0.67 -2.49
N GLU A 48 -8.46 -0.01 -3.51
CA GLU A 48 -9.89 -0.31 -3.61
C GLU A 48 -10.27 -1.67 -3.03
N LEU A 49 -9.43 -2.69 -3.21
CA LEU A 49 -9.77 -4.08 -2.87
C LEU A 49 -8.96 -4.65 -1.71
N VAL A 50 -7.68 -4.25 -1.58
CA VAL A 50 -6.78 -4.79 -0.55
C VAL A 50 -6.81 -3.97 0.72
N GLN A 51 -6.83 -2.64 0.61
CA GLN A 51 -6.87 -1.75 1.76
C GLN A 51 -8.15 -1.99 2.56
N HIS A 52 -8.00 -2.59 3.73
CA HIS A 52 -9.09 -2.70 4.67
C HIS A 52 -9.32 -1.31 5.30
N PRO A 53 -10.57 -0.83 5.43
CA PRO A 53 -10.85 0.39 6.16
C PRO A 53 -10.41 0.20 7.62
N VAL A 54 -9.30 0.82 7.99
CA VAL A 54 -8.83 0.88 9.37
C VAL A 54 -9.79 1.80 10.13
N ASN A 55 -10.84 1.20 10.65
CA ASN A 55 -11.73 1.71 11.69
C ASN A 55 -12.43 3.05 11.39
N ARG A 56 -13.60 2.97 10.74
CA ARG A 56 -14.60 4.07 10.66
C ARG A 56 -15.40 4.27 11.98
N LEU A 57 -14.96 3.69 13.11
CA LEU A 57 -15.71 3.64 14.38
C LEU A 57 -15.27 4.65 15.45
N ASN A 58 -14.45 5.64 15.12
CA ASN A 58 -14.17 6.78 16.00
C ASN A 58 -14.78 8.08 15.45
N LYS A 59 -16.07 8.05 15.13
CA LYS A 59 -16.91 9.24 15.04
C LYS A 59 -17.98 9.16 16.12
#